data_AF-A0A8T4JG29-F1
#
_entry.id   AF-A0A8T4JG29-F1
#
_cell.length_a   1.000
_cell.length_b   1.000
_cell.length_c   1.000
_cell.angle_alpha   90.00
_cell.angle_beta   90.00
_cell.angle_gamma   90.00
#
_symmetry.space_group_name_H-M   'P 1'
#
loop_
_entity.id
_entity.type
_entity.pdbx_description
1 polymer ?
#
loop_
_entity_poly.entity_id
_entity_poly.type
_entity_poly.pdbx_seq_one_letter_code
_entity_poly.pdbx_strand_id
1 'polypeptide(L)'
;MCDYKNKNWLYDQYWTKKKSLTEIGNMCHVSNITIKYWMLKFGIERRTTSESSIGRILSIDSRKKISDARKGISFSEEHKQKLSEVKKKYFEENNSHNKGKGNLNALYLNKEWLYKTYVEKEFLTGEIAEMCDVSNGTILRWLTNFEIPIRNRSENSKLFMRKNNPWRERKHTEDSRKKMSEAKKGRKVGPPDLEQRKRISAGRQGIPLEEWDSFISFEPYCEKFNEDKKEEIRNRDGRVCRLCGKTEIENKQRLTVHHINGDKTQGCESRWYLAAICRSCNGKKDTIKKEFLIVTNQF
;
A
#
# COMPACT_ATOMS: atom_id res chain seq x y z
N MET A 1 -42.01 13.95 -32.72
CA MET A 1 -42.90 13.51 -33.81
C MET A 1 -42.08 12.67 -34.77
N CYS A 2 -42.51 11.46 -35.11
CA CYS A 2 -41.79 10.65 -36.11
C CYS A 2 -42.11 11.15 -37.52
N ASP A 3 -41.08 11.45 -38.31
CA ASP A 3 -41.19 11.92 -39.69
C ASP A 3 -40.29 11.09 -40.62
N TYR A 4 -40.53 9.78 -40.69
CA TYR A 4 -39.73 8.87 -41.51
C TYR A 4 -39.89 9.08 -43.03
N LYS A 5 -40.88 9.89 -43.44
CA LYS A 5 -41.06 10.33 -44.84
C LYS A 5 -40.22 11.57 -45.17
N ASN A 6 -39.47 12.10 -44.20
CA ASN A 6 -38.50 13.17 -44.41
C ASN A 6 -37.09 12.60 -44.48
N LYS A 7 -36.39 12.88 -45.59
CA LYS A 7 -35.04 12.38 -45.87
C LYS A 7 -34.04 12.74 -44.75
N ASN A 8 -34.05 13.99 -44.29
CA ASN A 8 -33.09 14.47 -43.30
C ASN A 8 -33.34 13.86 -41.92
N TRP A 9 -34.62 13.74 -41.53
CA TRP A 9 -34.97 13.09 -40.27
C TRP A 9 -34.57 11.62 -40.28
N LEU A 10 -34.85 10.90 -41.37
CA LEU A 10 -34.52 9.48 -41.50
C LEU A 10 -33.01 9.25 -41.54
N TYR A 11 -32.27 10.11 -42.22
CA TYR A 11 -30.80 10.10 -42.21
C TYR A 11 -30.24 10.33 -40.81
N ASP A 12 -30.74 11.33 -40.08
CA ASP A 12 -30.32 11.61 -38.71
C ASP A 12 -30.56 10.39 -37.79
N GLN A 13 -31.76 9.80 -37.84
CA GLN A 13 -32.05 8.64 -37.00
C GLN A 13 -31.13 7.44 -37.31
N TYR A 14 -30.86 7.19 -38.59
CA TYR A 14 -30.12 6.01 -39.02
C TYR A 14 -28.59 6.18 -38.92
N TRP A 15 -28.05 7.28 -39.44
CA TRP A 15 -26.60 7.52 -39.55
C TRP A 15 -26.02 8.30 -38.38
N THR A 16 -26.72 9.33 -37.89
CA THR A 16 -26.25 10.15 -36.76
C THR A 16 -26.50 9.43 -35.44
N LYS A 17 -27.75 9.02 -35.19
CA LYS A 17 -28.18 8.36 -33.95
C LYS A 17 -28.00 6.85 -33.96
N LYS A 18 -27.46 6.29 -35.05
CA LYS A 18 -27.12 4.87 -35.23
C LYS A 18 -28.25 3.87 -34.97
N LYS A 19 -29.52 4.28 -35.03
CA LYS A 19 -30.67 3.40 -34.82
C LYS A 19 -30.83 2.40 -35.95
N SER A 20 -31.20 1.17 -35.63
CA SER A 20 -31.56 0.12 -36.59
C SER A 20 -32.92 0.40 -37.24
N LEU A 21 -33.17 -0.23 -38.39
CA LEU A 21 -34.47 -0.12 -39.09
C LEU A 21 -35.64 -0.56 -38.21
N THR A 22 -35.42 -1.56 -37.36
CA THR A 22 -36.42 -2.07 -36.43
C THR A 22 -36.70 -1.08 -35.31
N GLU A 23 -35.67 -0.43 -34.75
CA GLU A 23 -35.88 0.60 -33.73
C GLU A 23 -36.60 1.82 -34.30
N ILE A 24 -36.22 2.27 -35.50
CA ILE A 24 -36.91 3.37 -36.19
C ILE A 24 -38.36 2.97 -36.50
N GLY A 25 -38.59 1.75 -36.98
CA GLY A 25 -39.92 1.22 -37.23
C GLY A 25 -40.79 1.21 -35.98
N ASN A 26 -40.27 0.68 -34.87
CA ASN A 26 -40.96 0.65 -33.58
C ASN A 26 -41.27 2.05 -33.06
N MET A 27 -40.33 3.00 -33.17
CA MET A 27 -40.54 4.41 -32.79
C MET A 27 -41.61 5.11 -33.61
N CYS A 28 -41.82 4.66 -34.84
CA CYS A 28 -42.76 5.24 -35.79
C CYS A 28 -44.03 4.40 -35.95
N HIS A 29 -44.15 3.31 -35.18
CA HIS A 29 -45.23 2.32 -35.28
C HIS A 29 -45.45 1.79 -36.70
N VAL A 30 -44.35 1.55 -37.43
CA VAL A 30 -44.35 0.95 -38.77
C VAL A 30 -43.36 -0.20 -38.86
N SER A 31 -43.55 -1.08 -39.84
CA SER A 31 -42.60 -2.16 -40.12
C SER A 31 -41.24 -1.60 -40.53
N ASN A 32 -40.16 -2.32 -40.17
CA ASN A 32 -38.81 -2.03 -40.66
C ASN A 32 -38.72 -2.07 -42.20
N ILE A 33 -39.60 -2.83 -42.86
CA ILE A 33 -39.73 -2.86 -44.33
C ILE A 33 -40.19 -1.49 -44.86
N THR A 34 -41.12 -0.83 -44.17
CA THR A 34 -41.58 0.52 -44.53
C THR A 34 -40.43 1.52 -44.43
N ILE A 35 -39.63 1.46 -43.36
CA ILE A 35 -38.44 2.30 -43.21
C ILE A 35 -37.41 2.02 -44.32
N LYS A 36 -37.17 0.74 -44.62
CA LYS A 36 -36.28 0.31 -45.72
C LYS A 36 -36.73 0.89 -47.06
N TYR A 37 -38.03 0.85 -47.35
CA TYR A 37 -38.59 1.43 -48.56
C TYR A 37 -38.27 2.93 -48.69
N TRP A 38 -38.47 3.70 -47.62
CA TRP A 38 -38.16 5.14 -47.64
C TRP A 38 -36.67 5.44 -47.73
N MET A 39 -35.80 4.63 -47.12
CA MET A 39 -34.35 4.75 -47.31
C MET A 39 -33.94 4.53 -48.77
N LEU A 40 -34.46 3.48 -49.42
CA LEU A 40 -34.21 3.22 -50.84
C LEU A 40 -34.71 4.37 -51.71
N LYS A 41 -35.93 4.86 -51.45
CA LYS A 41 -36.52 5.99 -52.17
C LYS A 41 -35.69 7.27 -52.04
N PHE A 42 -35.02 7.49 -50.92
CA PHE A 42 -34.17 8.66 -50.68
C PHE A 42 -32.69 8.47 -51.05
N GLY A 43 -32.29 7.27 -51.48
CA GLY A 43 -30.90 6.93 -51.77
C GLY A 43 -30.02 6.92 -50.54
N ILE A 44 -30.56 6.57 -49.36
CA ILE A 44 -29.77 6.46 -48.13
C ILE A 44 -29.10 5.08 -48.11
N GLU A 45 -27.77 5.08 -48.17
CA GLU A 45 -26.98 3.86 -48.11
C GLU A 45 -27.19 3.11 -46.79
N ARG A 46 -27.21 1.78 -46.88
CA ARG A 46 -27.36 0.90 -45.73
C ARG A 46 -26.00 0.61 -45.13
N ARG A 47 -25.92 0.70 -43.81
CA ARG A 47 -24.82 0.14 -43.03
C ARG A 47 -24.71 -1.35 -43.30
N THR A 48 -23.47 -1.84 -43.34
CA THR A 48 -23.16 -3.26 -43.34
C THR A 48 -23.70 -3.93 -42.07
N THR A 49 -23.77 -5.26 -42.08
CA THR A 49 -24.21 -6.05 -40.91
C THR A 49 -23.30 -5.85 -39.70
N SER A 50 -21.98 -5.70 -39.92
CA SER A 50 -21.01 -5.36 -38.89
C SER A 50 -21.27 -3.96 -38.33
N GLU A 51 -21.38 -2.93 -39.16
CA GLU A 51 -21.67 -1.55 -38.74
C GLU A 51 -23.02 -1.38 -38.05
N SER A 52 -24.00 -2.21 -38.39
CA SER A 52 -25.31 -2.25 -37.74
C SER A 52 -25.26 -2.95 -36.37
N SER A 53 -24.23 -3.76 -36.13
CA SER A 53 -24.03 -4.51 -34.88
C SER A 53 -23.08 -3.82 -33.90
N ILE A 54 -22.27 -2.85 -34.37
CA ILE A 54 -21.39 -2.03 -33.53
C ILE A 54 -22.23 -1.32 -32.45
N GLY A 55 -21.93 -1.59 -31.18
CA GLY A 55 -22.60 -0.99 -30.03
C GLY A 55 -23.89 -1.68 -29.57
N ARG A 56 -24.33 -2.77 -30.23
CA ARG A 56 -25.49 -3.54 -29.77
C ARG A 56 -25.16 -4.26 -28.46
N ILE A 57 -25.78 -3.82 -27.37
CA ILE A 57 -25.72 -4.51 -26.08
C ILE A 57 -26.65 -5.73 -26.15
N LEU A 58 -26.05 -6.92 -26.22
CA LEU A 58 -26.78 -8.18 -26.12
C LEU A 58 -27.36 -8.35 -24.71
N SER A 59 -28.57 -8.93 -24.62
CA SER A 59 -29.14 -9.33 -23.33
C SER A 59 -28.25 -10.36 -22.64
N ILE A 60 -28.33 -10.40 -21.31
CA ILE A 60 -27.56 -11.34 -20.49
C ILE A 60 -27.80 -12.79 -20.96
N ASP A 61 -29.06 -13.15 -21.22
CA ASP A 61 -29.43 -14.49 -21.72
C ASP A 61 -28.85 -14.79 -23.10
N SER A 62 -28.87 -13.81 -24.02
CA SER A 62 -28.29 -13.98 -25.35
C SER A 62 -26.77 -14.17 -25.26
N ARG A 63 -26.11 -13.42 -24.37
CA ARG A 63 -24.67 -13.54 -24.12
C ARG A 63 -24.33 -14.89 -23.51
N LYS A 64 -25.15 -15.38 -22.57
CA LYS A 64 -24.99 -16.70 -21.94
C LYS A 64 -25.09 -17.83 -22.97
N LYS A 65 -26.14 -17.82 -23.81
CA LYS A 65 -26.32 -18.83 -24.89
C LYS A 65 -25.13 -18.86 -25.86
N ILE A 66 -24.59 -17.70 -26.24
CA ILE A 66 -23.40 -17.60 -27.10
C ILE A 66 -22.16 -18.17 -26.39
N SER A 67 -21.98 -17.87 -25.11
CA SER A 67 -20.86 -18.37 -24.31
C SER A 67 -20.91 -19.89 -24.17
N ASP A 68 -22.08 -20.44 -23.84
CA ASP A 68 -22.27 -21.88 -23.66
C ASP A 68 -22.03 -22.64 -24.96
N ALA A 69 -22.53 -22.11 -26.09
CA ALA A 69 -22.29 -22.69 -27.41
C ALA A 69 -20.81 -22.68 -27.85
N ARG A 70 -20.00 -21.76 -27.32
CA ARG A 70 -18.57 -21.64 -27.64
C ARG A 70 -17.66 -22.35 -26.64
N LYS A 71 -18.21 -22.86 -25.54
CA LYS A 71 -17.43 -23.51 -24.49
C LYS A 71 -16.84 -24.81 -25.03
N GLY A 72 -15.51 -24.92 -25.00
CA GLY A 72 -14.79 -26.11 -25.48
C GLY A 72 -14.41 -26.10 -26.96
N ILE A 73 -14.77 -25.06 -27.72
CA ILE A 73 -14.26 -24.89 -29.09
C ILE A 73 -12.82 -24.39 -29.03
N SER A 74 -11.86 -25.26 -29.36
CA SER A 74 -10.46 -24.88 -29.56
C SER A 74 -10.18 -24.56 -31.02
N PHE A 75 -9.51 -23.45 -31.29
CA PHE A 75 -9.01 -23.15 -32.62
C PHE A 75 -7.90 -24.15 -33.02
N SER A 76 -7.85 -24.51 -34.31
CA SER A 76 -6.74 -25.28 -34.86
C SER A 76 -5.42 -24.52 -34.73
N GLU A 77 -4.30 -25.25 -34.68
CA GLU A 77 -2.97 -24.62 -34.62
C GLU A 77 -2.71 -23.69 -35.81
N GLU A 78 -3.15 -24.08 -37.01
CA GLU A 78 -3.06 -23.23 -38.20
C GLU A 78 -3.83 -21.90 -38.05
N HIS A 79 -5.01 -21.91 -37.41
CA HIS A 79 -5.79 -20.70 -37.17
C HIS A 79 -5.11 -19.80 -36.12
N LYS A 80 -4.52 -20.39 -35.07
CA LYS A 80 -3.73 -19.65 -34.09
C LYS A 80 -2.51 -18.99 -34.73
N GLN A 81 -1.85 -19.69 -35.65
CA GLN A 81 -0.68 -19.19 -36.37
C GLN A 81 -1.04 -18.00 -37.28
N LYS A 82 -2.12 -18.11 -38.06
CA LYS A 82 -2.64 -16.99 -38.88
C LYS A 82 -3.00 -15.76 -38.02
N LEU A 83 -3.62 -15.95 -36.86
CA LEU A 83 -3.92 -14.85 -35.94
C LEU A 83 -2.65 -14.19 -35.37
N SER A 84 -1.60 -14.97 -35.12
CA SER A 84 -0.30 -14.48 -34.68
C SER A 84 0.39 -13.65 -35.77
N GLU A 85 0.35 -14.11 -37.01
CA GLU A 85 0.92 -13.41 -38.17
C GLU A 85 0.23 -12.08 -38.45
N VAL A 86 -1.10 -12.05 -38.39
CA VAL A 86 -1.88 -10.80 -38.55
C VAL A 86 -1.56 -9.80 -37.44
N LYS A 87 -1.43 -10.25 -36.19
CA LYS A 87 -1.01 -9.38 -35.07
C LYS A 87 0.39 -8.84 -35.29
N LYS A 88 1.33 -9.69 -35.72
CA LYS A 88 2.71 -9.30 -35.99
C LYS A 88 2.76 -8.22 -37.10
N LYS A 89 2.05 -8.44 -38.20
CA LYS A 89 1.94 -7.48 -39.31
C LYS A 89 1.30 -6.16 -38.88
N TYR A 90 0.22 -6.19 -38.09
CA TYR A 90 -0.39 -4.98 -37.52
C TYR A 90 0.59 -4.21 -36.61
N PHE A 91 1.39 -4.90 -35.79
CA PHE A 91 2.43 -4.30 -34.96
C PHE A 91 3.57 -3.70 -35.78
N GLU A 92 3.95 -4.36 -36.88
CA GLU A 92 5.00 -3.88 -37.81
C GLU A 92 4.53 -2.64 -38.59
N GLU A 93 3.29 -2.65 -39.10
CA GLU A 93 2.70 -1.56 -39.89
C GLU A 93 2.35 -0.32 -39.05
N ASN A 94 1.95 -0.49 -37.79
CA ASN A 94 1.57 0.62 -36.92
C ASN A 94 2.72 1.13 -36.03
N ASN A 95 3.95 0.63 -36.21
CA ASN A 95 5.14 1.04 -35.47
C ASN A 95 5.72 2.41 -35.90
N SER A 96 4.92 3.25 -36.56
CA SER A 96 5.29 4.64 -36.86
C SER A 96 4.92 5.61 -35.71
N HIS A 97 4.09 5.20 -34.74
CA HIS A 97 3.74 6.02 -33.57
C HIS A 97 4.67 5.83 -32.36
N ASN A 98 5.69 4.96 -32.46
CA ASN A 98 6.65 4.69 -31.37
C ASN A 98 8.11 5.00 -31.73
N LYS A 99 8.37 5.71 -32.83
CA LYS A 99 9.69 6.31 -33.10
C LYS A 99 9.73 7.70 -32.47
N GLY A 100 9.97 7.76 -31.15
CA GLY A 100 10.14 9.04 -30.46
C GLY A 100 10.28 9.05 -28.94
N LYS A 101 10.16 7.93 -28.21
CA LYS A 101 10.36 7.90 -26.75
C LYS A 101 11.57 7.05 -26.36
N GLY A 102 12.76 7.64 -26.47
CA GLY A 102 13.98 7.05 -25.94
C GLY A 102 14.00 7.01 -24.40
N ASN A 103 14.36 5.84 -23.87
CA ASN A 103 15.21 5.62 -22.69
C ASN A 103 14.71 5.79 -21.22
N LEU A 104 13.42 5.98 -20.95
CA LEU A 104 12.84 5.84 -19.57
C LEU A 104 11.87 4.65 -19.42
N ASN A 105 11.32 4.17 -20.54
CA ASN A 105 10.22 3.20 -20.61
C ASN A 105 10.66 1.73 -20.38
N ALA A 106 11.92 1.49 -20.01
CA ALA A 106 12.52 0.15 -19.92
C ALA A 106 13.27 -0.12 -18.60
N LEU A 107 13.27 0.80 -17.63
CA LEU A 107 14.03 0.64 -16.38
C LEU A 107 13.60 -0.60 -15.58
N TYR A 108 12.32 -0.97 -15.63
CA TYR A 108 11.79 -2.17 -14.99
C TYR A 108 12.29 -3.48 -15.61
N LEU A 109 12.95 -3.45 -16.78
CA LEU A 109 13.63 -4.61 -17.38
C LEU A 109 14.97 -4.91 -16.71
N ASN A 110 15.51 -3.97 -15.91
CA ASN A 110 16.70 -4.23 -15.10
C ASN A 110 16.26 -4.77 -13.73
N LYS A 111 16.61 -6.03 -13.45
CA LYS A 111 16.27 -6.72 -12.19
C LYS A 111 16.74 -5.96 -10.95
N GLU A 112 17.95 -5.42 -10.97
CA GLU A 112 18.53 -4.71 -9.83
C GLU A 112 17.78 -3.40 -9.56
N TRP A 113 17.48 -2.64 -10.62
CA TRP A 113 16.69 -1.41 -10.49
C TRP A 113 15.29 -1.70 -9.96
N LEU A 114 14.63 -2.74 -10.49
CA LEU A 114 13.29 -3.12 -10.06
C LEU A 114 13.28 -3.59 -8.61
N TYR A 115 14.28 -4.37 -8.19
CA TYR A 115 14.45 -4.79 -6.80
C TYR A 115 14.67 -3.60 -5.86
N LYS A 116 15.65 -2.73 -6.14
CA LYS A 116 15.93 -1.55 -5.31
C LYS A 116 14.71 -0.65 -5.19
N THR A 117 13.99 -0.44 -6.29
CA THR A 117 12.82 0.44 -6.32
C THR A 117 11.62 -0.17 -5.58
N TYR A 118 11.33 -1.45 -5.82
CA TYR A 118 10.18 -2.14 -5.22
C TYR A 118 10.42 -2.56 -3.77
N VAL A 119 11.57 -3.14 -3.46
CA VAL A 119 11.88 -3.73 -2.15
C VAL A 119 12.50 -2.70 -1.22
N GLU A 120 13.63 -2.09 -1.58
CA GLU A 120 14.36 -1.18 -0.69
C GLU A 120 13.65 0.16 -0.52
N LYS A 121 13.21 0.76 -1.63
CA LYS A 121 12.52 2.05 -1.63
C LYS A 121 11.01 1.94 -1.43
N GLU A 122 10.48 0.72 -1.30
CA GLU A 122 9.06 0.44 -1.03
C GLU A 122 8.09 1.18 -1.99
N PHE A 123 8.41 1.26 -3.28
CA PHE A 123 7.47 1.77 -4.28
C PHE A 123 6.37 0.75 -4.56
N LEU A 124 5.13 1.20 -4.62
CA LEU A 124 3.97 0.43 -5.06
C LEU A 124 4.13 0.09 -6.55
N THR A 125 3.62 -1.07 -6.97
CA THR A 125 3.67 -1.46 -8.39
C THR A 125 3.01 -0.43 -9.30
N GLY A 126 1.99 0.27 -8.81
CA GLY A 126 1.31 1.35 -9.53
C GLY A 126 2.19 2.58 -9.72
N GLU A 127 2.96 2.97 -8.68
CA GLU A 127 3.90 4.09 -8.76
C GLU A 127 5.02 3.77 -9.76
N ILE A 128 5.56 2.54 -9.73
CA ILE A 128 6.59 2.09 -10.68
C ILE A 128 6.04 2.07 -12.11
N ALA A 129 4.81 1.61 -12.27
CA ALA A 129 4.14 1.54 -13.56
C ALA A 129 3.91 2.93 -14.16
N GLU A 130 3.47 3.90 -13.36
CA GLU A 130 3.33 5.31 -13.75
C GLU A 130 4.68 5.94 -14.12
N MET A 131 5.71 5.74 -13.28
CA MET A 131 7.08 6.22 -13.56
C MET A 131 7.64 5.67 -14.88
N CYS A 132 7.27 4.44 -15.22
CA CYS A 132 7.74 3.76 -16.42
C CYS A 132 6.78 3.90 -17.62
N ASP A 133 5.63 4.59 -17.48
CA ASP A 133 4.59 4.71 -18.52
C ASP A 133 4.09 3.34 -19.04
N VAL A 134 3.90 2.38 -18.13
CA VAL A 134 3.41 1.03 -18.42
C VAL A 134 2.21 0.64 -17.55
N SER A 135 1.57 -0.49 -17.88
CA SER A 135 0.52 -1.05 -17.03
C SER A 135 1.09 -1.65 -15.73
N ASN A 136 0.32 -1.62 -14.65
CA ASN A 136 0.68 -2.29 -13.40
C ASN A 136 0.97 -3.80 -13.61
N GLY A 137 0.19 -4.44 -14.49
CA GLY A 137 0.38 -5.85 -14.86
C GLY A 137 1.74 -6.11 -15.52
N THR A 138 2.30 -5.13 -16.25
CA THR A 138 3.65 -5.23 -16.82
C THR A 138 4.69 -5.37 -15.71
N ILE A 139 4.60 -4.55 -14.66
CA ILE A 139 5.53 -4.60 -13.53
C ILE A 139 5.39 -5.91 -12.75
N LEU A 140 4.16 -6.36 -12.47
CA LEU A 140 3.90 -7.64 -11.80
C LEU A 140 4.48 -8.83 -12.56
N ARG A 141 4.36 -8.83 -13.89
CA ARG A 141 4.96 -9.84 -14.76
C ARG A 141 6.48 -9.87 -14.60
N TRP A 142 7.13 -8.70 -14.60
CA TRP A 142 8.59 -8.63 -14.46
C TRP A 142 9.10 -8.95 -13.06
N LEU A 143 8.36 -8.60 -12.00
CA LEU A 143 8.65 -9.08 -10.64
C LEU A 143 8.62 -10.61 -10.58
N THR A 144 7.63 -11.23 -11.24
CA THR A 144 7.52 -12.70 -11.35
C THR A 144 8.69 -13.28 -12.13
N ASN A 145 8.99 -12.74 -13.32
CA ASN A 145 10.09 -13.21 -14.17
C ASN A 145 11.46 -13.11 -13.49
N PHE A 146 11.65 -12.14 -12.60
CA PHE A 146 12.89 -11.97 -11.85
C PHE A 146 12.89 -12.66 -10.48
N GLU A 147 11.83 -13.37 -10.14
CA GLU A 147 11.65 -14.06 -8.86
C GLU A 147 11.75 -13.11 -7.66
N ILE A 148 11.29 -11.87 -7.83
CA ILE A 148 11.22 -10.89 -6.75
C ILE A 148 9.91 -11.13 -5.98
N PRO A 149 9.95 -11.39 -4.65
CA PRO A 149 8.75 -11.66 -3.85
C PRO A 149 7.73 -10.53 -3.95
N ILE A 150 6.53 -10.86 -4.41
CA ILE A 150 5.44 -9.89 -4.56
C ILE A 150 4.74 -9.75 -3.20
N ARG A 151 4.68 -8.52 -2.67
CA ARG A 151 3.96 -8.19 -1.44
C ARG A 151 2.51 -8.67 -1.51
N ASN A 152 2.04 -9.24 -0.41
CA ASN A 152 0.66 -9.66 -0.33
C ASN A 152 -0.30 -8.46 -0.20
N ARG A 153 -1.60 -8.71 -0.34
CA ARG A 153 -2.63 -7.66 -0.29
C ARG A 153 -2.60 -6.84 1.00
N SER A 154 -2.36 -7.48 2.15
CA SER A 154 -2.34 -6.81 3.45
C SER A 154 -1.14 -5.88 3.58
N GLU A 155 0.05 -6.35 3.21
CA GLU A 155 1.29 -5.57 3.20
C GLU A 155 1.17 -4.37 2.27
N ASN A 156 0.65 -4.59 1.06
CA ASN A 156 0.48 -3.54 0.08
C ASN A 156 -0.53 -2.47 0.56
N SER A 157 -1.62 -2.90 1.22
CA SER A 157 -2.61 -1.99 1.82
C SER A 157 -2.02 -1.17 2.96
N LYS A 158 -1.25 -1.79 3.87
CA LYS A 158 -0.57 -1.07 4.96
C LYS A 158 0.40 -0.03 4.42
N LEU A 159 1.17 -0.37 3.39
CA LEU A 159 2.13 0.54 2.77
C LEU A 159 1.45 1.72 2.09
N PHE A 160 0.39 1.46 1.31
CA PHE A 160 -0.43 2.49 0.69
C PHE A 160 -1.02 3.44 1.74
N MET A 161 -1.64 2.89 2.79
CA MET A 161 -2.22 3.68 3.88
C MET A 161 -1.16 4.52 4.59
N ARG A 162 0.05 3.97 4.79
CA ARG A 162 1.15 4.69 5.44
C ARG A 162 1.65 5.86 4.60
N LYS A 163 1.78 5.68 3.27
CA LYS A 163 2.23 6.72 2.33
C LYS A 163 1.17 7.80 2.09
N ASN A 164 -0.09 7.40 1.95
CA ASN A 164 -1.19 8.30 1.59
C ASN A 164 -2.04 8.72 2.80
N ASN A 165 -1.52 8.64 4.02
CA ASN A 165 -2.26 9.07 5.21
C ASN A 165 -2.35 10.61 5.23
N PRO A 166 -3.53 11.22 4.99
CA PRO A 166 -3.68 12.67 4.95
C PRO A 166 -3.44 13.33 6.32
N TRP A 167 -3.41 12.55 7.39
CA TRP A 167 -3.18 13.00 8.75
C TRP A 167 -1.70 13.01 9.13
N ARG A 168 -0.80 12.44 8.32
CA ARG A 168 0.63 12.28 8.67
C ARG A 168 1.37 13.61 8.76
N GLU A 169 1.00 14.58 7.93
CA GLU A 169 1.60 15.93 7.92
C GLU A 169 0.80 16.94 8.75
N ARG A 170 -0.43 16.61 9.12
CA ARG A 170 -1.28 17.48 9.93
C ARG A 170 -0.78 17.49 11.36
N LYS A 171 -0.18 18.61 11.77
CA LYS A 171 0.10 18.90 13.17
C LYS A 171 -1.14 19.52 13.80
N HIS A 172 -1.40 19.19 15.06
CA HIS A 172 -2.40 19.94 15.84
C HIS A 172 -2.04 21.43 15.82
N THR A 173 -3.03 22.27 15.52
CA THR A 173 -2.94 23.73 15.64
C THR A 173 -2.66 24.08 17.11
N GLU A 174 -2.07 25.25 17.36
CA GLU A 174 -1.86 25.72 18.73
C GLU A 174 -3.16 25.76 19.53
N ASP A 175 -4.23 26.27 18.93
CA ASP A 175 -5.56 26.31 19.55
C ASP A 175 -6.09 24.90 19.88
N SER A 176 -5.91 23.92 18.97
CA SER A 176 -6.28 22.52 19.23
C SER A 176 -5.45 21.91 20.37
N ARG A 177 -4.14 22.19 20.42
CA ARG A 177 -3.28 21.73 21.52
C ARG A 177 -3.68 22.38 22.84
N LYS A 178 -4.02 23.67 22.82
CA LYS A 178 -4.47 24.42 23.99
C LYS A 178 -5.78 23.85 24.53
N LYS A 179 -6.78 23.64 23.67
CA LYS A 179 -8.05 22.98 24.02
C LYS A 179 -7.85 21.58 24.59
N MET A 180 -6.99 20.77 23.98
CA MET A 180 -6.64 19.44 24.50
C MET A 180 -5.93 19.52 25.87
N SER A 181 -5.08 20.51 26.07
CA SER A 181 -4.37 20.73 27.33
C SER A 181 -5.33 21.20 28.43
N GLU A 182 -6.23 22.13 28.12
CA GLU A 182 -7.26 22.65 29.02
C GLU A 182 -8.24 21.57 29.43
N ALA A 183 -8.72 20.75 28.47
CA ALA A 183 -9.59 19.62 28.75
C ALA A 183 -8.93 18.55 29.66
N LYS A 184 -7.60 18.46 29.68
CA LYS A 184 -6.85 17.58 30.58
C LYS A 184 -6.51 18.23 31.93
N LYS A 185 -6.55 19.56 32.02
CA LYS A 185 -6.19 20.32 33.23
C LYS A 185 -7.26 20.08 34.29
N GLY A 186 -6.84 19.68 35.49
CA GLY A 186 -7.77 19.39 36.60
C GLY A 186 -8.47 18.03 36.51
N ARG A 187 -8.22 17.23 35.46
CA ARG A 187 -8.68 15.83 35.42
C ARG A 187 -7.95 15.06 36.53
N LYS A 188 -8.63 14.81 37.65
CA LYS A 188 -8.16 13.87 38.67
C LYS A 188 -8.22 12.48 38.07
N VAL A 189 -7.16 12.07 37.39
CA VAL A 189 -6.88 10.65 37.19
C VAL A 189 -6.57 10.15 38.60
N GLY A 190 -7.57 9.58 39.28
CA GLY A 190 -7.32 8.90 40.55
C GLY A 190 -6.15 7.92 40.33
N PRO A 191 -5.31 7.67 41.34
CA PRO A 191 -4.31 6.62 41.22
C PRO A 191 -5.06 5.38 40.71
N PRO A 192 -4.65 4.79 39.57
CA PRO A 192 -5.36 3.63 39.05
C PRO A 192 -5.46 2.65 40.20
N ASP A 193 -6.67 2.12 40.40
CA ASP A 193 -6.95 1.12 41.42
C ASP A 193 -5.79 0.10 41.43
N LEU A 194 -5.35 -0.32 42.61
CA LEU A 194 -4.15 -1.16 42.74
C LEU A 194 -4.24 -2.37 41.80
N GLU A 195 -5.45 -2.92 41.67
CA GLU A 195 -5.82 -3.98 40.74
C GLU A 195 -5.64 -3.60 39.26
N GLN A 196 -6.07 -2.40 38.86
CA GLN A 196 -5.84 -1.89 37.52
C GLN A 196 -4.34 -1.71 37.23
N ARG A 197 -3.56 -1.26 38.22
CA ARG A 197 -2.09 -1.16 38.09
C ARG A 197 -1.44 -2.53 37.93
N LYS A 198 -1.89 -3.55 38.68
CA LYS A 198 -1.41 -4.93 38.55
C LYS A 198 -1.70 -5.46 37.14
N ARG A 199 -2.93 -5.33 36.64
CA ARG A 199 -3.31 -5.76 35.28
C ARG A 199 -2.46 -5.11 34.19
N ILE A 200 -2.23 -3.80 34.29
CA ILE A 200 -1.34 -3.09 33.34
C ILE A 200 0.09 -3.61 33.41
N SER A 201 0.61 -3.87 34.62
CA SER A 201 1.98 -4.36 34.82
C SER A 201 2.15 -5.82 34.39
N ALA A 202 1.18 -6.69 34.67
CA ALA A 202 1.18 -8.09 34.25
C ALA A 202 1.08 -8.18 32.73
N GLY A 203 0.15 -7.44 32.12
CA GLY A 203 0.00 -7.39 30.65
C GLY A 203 1.24 -6.86 29.93
N ARG A 204 1.98 -5.91 30.53
CA ARG A 204 3.28 -5.45 29.99
C ARG A 204 4.38 -6.50 30.08
N GLN A 205 4.33 -7.36 31.09
CA GLN A 205 5.28 -8.46 31.26
C GLN A 205 4.87 -9.71 30.47
N GLY A 206 3.64 -9.73 29.93
CA GLY A 206 3.10 -10.89 29.21
C GLY A 206 2.80 -12.08 30.12
N ILE A 207 2.68 -11.85 31.43
CA ILE A 207 2.38 -12.89 32.42
C ILE A 207 0.91 -12.84 32.84
N PRO A 208 0.31 -13.98 33.24
CA PRO A 208 -0.98 -14.00 33.94
C PRO A 208 -0.98 -13.11 35.18
N LEU A 209 -2.15 -12.62 35.58
CA LEU A 209 -2.27 -11.72 36.74
C LEU A 209 -1.93 -12.45 38.04
N GLU A 210 -2.20 -13.76 38.09
CA GLU A 210 -1.96 -14.66 39.21
C GLU A 210 -0.46 -14.87 39.47
N GLU A 211 0.37 -14.73 38.43
CA GLU A 211 1.84 -14.80 38.49
C GLU A 211 2.48 -13.43 38.76
N TRP A 212 1.69 -12.36 38.86
CA TRP A 212 2.21 -11.04 39.17
C TRP A 212 2.59 -10.94 40.65
N ASP A 213 3.89 -10.78 40.92
CA ASP A 213 4.43 -10.74 42.29
C ASP A 213 4.45 -9.30 42.84
N SER A 214 5.20 -8.39 42.21
CA SER A 214 5.36 -7.03 42.74
C SER A 214 5.71 -5.97 41.69
N PHE A 215 5.67 -4.69 42.10
CA PHE A 215 6.23 -3.61 41.28
C PHE A 215 7.73 -3.49 41.56
N ILE A 216 8.54 -3.92 40.60
CA ILE A 216 10.01 -3.78 40.63
C ILE A 216 10.45 -2.33 40.91
N SER A 217 9.62 -1.31 40.61
CA SER A 217 9.92 0.09 40.91
C SER A 217 10.11 0.40 42.40
N PHE A 218 9.54 -0.37 43.32
CA PHE A 218 9.65 -0.14 44.78
C PHE A 218 10.81 -0.88 45.44
N GLU A 219 11.50 -1.78 44.73
CA GLU A 219 12.71 -2.39 45.26
C GLU A 219 13.81 -1.35 45.45
N PRO A 220 14.47 -1.33 46.63
CA PRO A 220 15.57 -0.42 46.91
C PRO A 220 16.76 -0.73 45.99
N TYR A 221 17.45 0.32 45.55
CA TYR A 221 18.75 0.16 44.90
C TYR A 221 19.82 -0.14 45.93
N CYS A 222 20.89 -0.83 45.54
CA CYS A 222 22.11 -0.91 46.34
C CYS A 222 22.61 0.49 46.70
N GLU A 223 23.02 0.72 47.94
CA GLU A 223 23.51 2.02 48.43
C GLU A 223 24.74 2.53 47.67
N LYS A 224 25.54 1.59 47.13
CA LYS A 224 26.69 1.91 46.26
C LYS A 224 26.28 2.40 44.87
N PHE A 225 25.00 2.32 44.49
CA PHE A 225 24.45 2.91 43.26
C PHE A 225 24.15 4.41 43.47
N ASN A 226 25.18 5.16 43.85
CA ASN A 226 25.12 6.59 44.11
C ASN A 226 25.50 7.43 42.87
N GLU A 227 25.50 8.76 42.99
CA GLU A 227 25.85 9.63 41.87
C GLU A 227 27.30 9.46 41.40
N ASP A 228 28.24 9.15 42.30
CA ASP A 228 29.64 8.90 41.94
C ASP A 228 29.76 7.69 41.03
N LYS A 229 29.09 6.57 41.37
CA LYS A 229 29.04 5.38 40.51
C LYS A 229 28.38 5.69 39.17
N LYS A 230 27.31 6.51 39.15
CA LYS A 230 26.67 6.90 37.88
C LYS A 230 27.62 7.73 37.02
N GLU A 231 28.39 8.63 37.61
CA GLU A 231 29.35 9.47 36.90
C GLU A 231 30.53 8.65 36.36
N GLU A 232 31.03 7.67 37.12
CA GLU A 232 32.01 6.68 36.67
C GLU A 232 31.53 5.97 35.40
N ILE A 233 30.29 5.49 35.38
CA ILE A 233 29.73 4.79 34.21
C ILE A 233 29.55 5.73 33.02
N ARG A 234 29.10 6.98 33.23
CA ARG A 234 29.02 7.98 32.14
C ARG A 234 30.39 8.26 31.55
N ASN A 235 31.42 8.40 32.38
CA ASN A 235 32.79 8.64 31.93
C ASN A 235 33.37 7.41 31.20
N ARG A 236 33.18 6.19 31.74
CA ARG A 236 33.56 4.92 31.10
C ARG A 236 32.96 4.79 29.70
N ASP A 237 31.70 5.19 29.56
CA ASP A 237 30.97 5.12 28.31
C ASP A 237 31.22 6.33 27.40
N GLY A 238 32.21 7.19 27.72
CA GLY A 238 32.59 8.35 26.91
C GLY A 238 31.51 9.42 26.82
N ARG A 239 30.58 9.46 27.78
CA ARG A 239 29.38 10.32 27.80
C ARG A 239 28.54 10.23 26.53
N VAL A 240 28.55 9.07 25.89
CA VAL A 240 27.71 8.74 24.74
C VAL A 240 26.79 7.57 25.06
N CYS A 241 25.60 7.60 24.50
CA CYS A 241 24.63 6.53 24.64
C CYS A 241 25.20 5.24 24.03
N ARG A 242 25.41 4.21 24.85
CA ARG A 242 25.99 2.93 24.39
C ARG A 242 25.16 2.19 23.32
N LEU A 243 23.89 2.56 23.13
CA LEU A 243 23.00 1.97 22.12
C LEU A 243 22.96 2.73 20.79
N CYS A 244 23.08 4.05 20.82
CA CYS A 244 22.83 4.87 19.61
C CYS A 244 23.84 5.97 19.37
N GLY A 245 24.90 6.05 20.19
CA GLY A 245 25.99 7.02 20.06
C GLY A 245 25.65 8.45 20.47
N LYS A 246 24.39 8.77 20.79
CA LYS A 246 23.99 10.14 21.15
C LYS A 246 24.74 10.69 22.35
N THR A 247 25.25 11.90 22.21
CA THR A 247 25.90 12.68 23.28
C THR A 247 24.88 13.26 24.27
N GLU A 248 25.36 13.74 25.43
CA GLU A 248 24.54 14.48 26.40
C GLU A 248 23.97 15.78 25.82
N ILE A 249 24.72 16.44 24.93
CA ILE A 249 24.29 17.66 24.23
C ILE A 249 23.08 17.37 23.36
N GLU A 250 23.14 16.33 22.52
CA GLU A 250 22.02 15.92 21.67
C GLU A 250 20.82 15.39 22.48
N ASN A 251 21.09 14.76 23.62
CA ASN A 251 20.06 14.27 24.55
C ASN A 251 19.41 15.39 25.38
N LYS A 252 20.00 16.60 25.40
CA LYS A 252 19.55 17.79 26.17
C LYS A 252 19.50 17.58 27.69
N GLN A 253 20.07 16.50 28.19
CA GLN A 253 20.18 16.16 29.61
C GLN A 253 21.26 15.08 29.80
N ARG A 254 21.73 14.91 31.04
CA ARG A 254 22.68 13.85 31.39
C ARG A 254 22.15 12.47 30.99
N LEU A 255 23.05 11.58 30.57
CA LEU A 255 22.66 10.20 30.26
C LEU A 255 22.19 9.49 31.53
N THR A 256 21.16 8.66 31.37
CA THR A 256 20.65 7.81 32.45
C THR A 256 21.51 6.56 32.54
N VAL A 257 21.91 6.19 33.75
CA VAL A 257 22.61 4.92 33.99
C VAL A 257 21.58 3.84 34.27
N HIS A 258 21.59 2.79 33.43
CA HIS A 258 20.59 1.74 33.42
C HIS A 258 21.21 0.39 33.78
N HIS A 259 20.50 -0.41 34.59
CA HIS A 259 20.84 -1.81 34.87
C HIS A 259 20.44 -2.67 33.68
N ILE A 260 21.41 -3.21 32.95
CA ILE A 260 21.23 -3.91 31.67
C ILE A 260 20.29 -5.11 31.81
N ASN A 261 20.51 -5.93 32.84
CA ASN A 261 19.69 -7.12 33.11
C ASN A 261 18.42 -6.79 33.92
N GLY A 262 18.31 -5.56 34.45
CA GLY A 262 17.18 -5.09 35.25
C GLY A 262 17.28 -5.41 36.74
N ASP A 263 18.37 -6.02 37.20
CA ASP A 263 18.62 -6.31 38.61
C ASP A 263 19.14 -5.05 39.32
N LYS A 264 18.37 -4.54 40.28
CA LYS A 264 18.69 -3.32 41.03
C LYS A 264 19.56 -3.54 42.26
N THR A 265 19.77 -4.81 42.63
CA THR A 265 20.56 -5.20 43.81
C THR A 265 22.06 -5.26 43.51
N GLN A 266 22.43 -5.07 42.24
CA GLN A 266 23.82 -5.15 41.78
C GLN A 266 24.76 -4.20 42.52
N GLY A 267 26.01 -4.64 42.65
CA GLY A 267 27.13 -3.85 43.15
C GLY A 267 27.48 -3.98 44.61
N CYS A 268 26.51 -4.33 45.45
CA CYS A 268 26.75 -4.57 46.88
C CYS A 268 27.40 -5.94 47.09
N GLU A 269 26.81 -6.98 46.48
CA GLU A 269 27.26 -8.38 46.56
C GLU A 269 27.59 -8.99 45.18
N SER A 270 27.07 -8.38 44.10
CA SER A 270 27.22 -8.89 42.74
C SER A 270 27.87 -7.87 41.80
N ARG A 271 28.35 -8.34 40.64
CA ARG A 271 29.00 -7.50 39.63
C ARG A 271 28.02 -6.49 39.02
N TRP A 272 28.52 -5.29 38.69
CA TRP A 272 27.74 -4.26 38.01
C TRP A 272 27.53 -4.57 36.52
N TYR A 273 26.27 -4.54 36.07
CA TYR A 273 25.90 -4.54 34.65
C TYR A 273 25.17 -3.25 34.30
N LEU A 274 25.94 -2.15 34.22
CA LEU A 274 25.43 -0.80 34.00
C LEU A 274 25.81 -0.26 32.61
N ALA A 275 24.95 0.56 32.02
CA ALA A 275 25.25 1.33 30.80
C ALA A 275 24.65 2.73 30.84
N ALA A 276 25.39 3.73 30.32
CA ALA A 276 24.90 5.07 30.09
C ALA A 276 24.09 5.13 28.78
N ILE A 277 22.82 5.55 28.88
CA ILE A 277 21.88 5.59 27.75
C ILE A 277 21.06 6.88 27.71
N CYS A 278 20.64 7.28 26.51
CA CYS A 278 19.85 8.49 26.29
C CYS A 278 18.36 8.27 26.62
N ARG A 279 17.60 9.37 26.76
CA ARG A 279 16.17 9.33 27.12
C ARG A 279 15.33 8.47 26.18
N SER A 280 15.62 8.53 24.87
CA SER A 280 14.90 7.76 23.86
C SER A 280 15.21 6.27 23.90
N CYS A 281 16.39 5.89 24.38
CA CYS A 281 16.81 4.50 24.50
C CYS A 281 16.42 3.88 25.85
N ASN A 282 16.32 4.67 26.92
CA ASN A 282 15.89 4.19 28.24
C ASN A 282 14.50 3.52 28.25
N GLY A 283 13.63 3.86 27.30
CA GLY A 283 12.34 3.21 27.11
C GLY A 283 12.38 1.84 26.40
N LYS A 284 13.53 1.43 25.83
CA LYS A 284 13.67 0.24 24.98
C LYS A 284 14.31 -0.93 25.72
N LYS A 285 13.68 -1.38 26.82
CA LYS A 285 14.23 -2.41 27.72
C LYS A 285 14.63 -3.71 27.01
N ASP A 286 13.86 -4.15 26.02
CA ASP A 286 14.14 -5.40 25.30
C ASP A 286 15.37 -5.30 24.38
N THR A 287 15.60 -4.12 23.79
CA THR A 287 16.80 -3.84 22.98
C THR A 287 18.04 -3.76 23.85
N ILE A 288 17.94 -3.12 25.02
CA ILE A 288 19.04 -3.03 26.00
C ILE A 288 19.48 -4.44 26.43
N LYS A 289 18.53 -5.31 26.79
CA LYS A 289 18.84 -6.69 27.17
C LYS A 289 19.51 -7.44 26.02
N LYS A 290 18.93 -7.42 24.82
CA LYS A 290 19.48 -8.16 23.66
C LYS A 290 20.86 -7.69 23.22
N GLU A 291 21.09 -6.38 23.11
CA GLU A 291 22.36 -5.86 22.58
C GLU A 291 23.52 -5.97 23.56
N PHE A 292 23.28 -5.92 24.88
CA PHE A 292 24.36 -6.02 25.87
C PHE A 292 24.58 -7.43 26.44
N LEU A 293 23.55 -8.30 26.52
CA LEU A 293 23.75 -9.70 26.94
C LEU A 293 24.58 -10.53 25.95
N ILE A 294 24.63 -10.14 24.67
CA ILE A 294 25.47 -10.79 23.66
C ILE A 294 26.97 -10.46 23.89
N VAL A 295 27.29 -9.32 24.50
CA VAL A 295 28.69 -8.86 24.70
C VAL A 295 29.27 -9.33 26.04
N THR A 296 28.44 -9.66 27.03
CA THR A 296 28.90 -10.05 28.38
C THR A 296 29.08 -11.55 28.60
N ASN A 297 28.74 -12.41 27.63
CA ASN A 297 29.01 -13.86 27.68
C ASN A 297 30.35 -14.26 27.04
N GLN A 298 31.23 -13.29 26.73
CA GLN A 298 32.57 -13.53 26.16
C GLN A 298 33.73 -13.14 27.09
N PHE A 299 33.48 -12.85 28.36
CA PHE A 299 34.54 -12.62 29.37
C PHE A 299 34.17 -13.17 30.75
#